data_AF-A0A846DKU0-F1
#
_entry.id   AF-A0A846DKU0-F1
#
_cell.length_a   1.000
_cell.length_b   1.000
_cell.length_c   1.000
_cell.angle_alpha   90.00
_cell.angle_beta   90.00
_cell.angle_gamma   90.00
#
_symmetry.space_group_name_H-M   'P 1'
#
loop_
_entity.id
_entity.type
_entity.pdbx_description
1 polymer ?
#
loop_
_entity_poly.entity_id
_entity_poly.type
_entity_poly.pdbx_seq_one_letter_code
_entity_poly.pdbx_strand_id
1 'polypeptide(L)'
;MSLITNGLLMLTLVHIWLREPTLPGQSLTKSSSIAPIQLIRQIPTSTPELGEQHHLTYQEWVALLRREAEVAAENKPANLNILLGDSISLWFSPQLLPPGKNWLNQAISGETSRGLLKRLELFDETQPKVIFVMIGINDLLRGFKDDTIVVNHLLIIRYLRRLHPQTRIVIQSILPHSGAKATWEGRDRLLKIPNQRIQKINRR
;
A
#
# COMPACT_ATOMS: atom_id res chain seq x y z
N MET A 1 9.02 21.59 7.24
CA MET A 1 9.94 20.97 6.27
C MET A 1 9.54 19.51 6.08
N SER A 2 8.42 19.28 5.40
CA SER A 2 7.78 17.97 5.18
C SER A 2 7.57 17.74 3.68
N LEU A 3 8.66 17.87 2.91
CA LEU A 3 8.61 17.75 1.44
C LEU A 3 9.67 16.78 0.90
N ILE A 4 10.68 16.39 1.70
CA ILE A 4 11.80 15.56 1.21
C ILE A 4 11.51 14.06 1.38
N THR A 5 10.69 13.66 2.36
CA THR A 5 10.47 12.24 2.67
C THR A 5 9.54 11.52 1.68
N ASN A 6 8.55 12.21 1.12
CA ASN A 6 7.75 11.71 -0.01
C ASN A 6 8.60 11.62 -1.30
N GLY A 7 9.76 12.25 -1.32
CA GLY A 7 10.69 12.21 -2.44
C GLY A 7 11.18 10.80 -2.74
N LEU A 8 11.43 9.94 -1.76
CA LEU A 8 12.04 8.64 -2.03
C LEU A 8 11.06 7.65 -2.69
N LEU A 9 9.80 7.62 -2.24
CA LEU A 9 8.74 6.87 -2.91
C LEU A 9 8.52 7.41 -4.33
N MET A 10 8.36 8.73 -4.46
CA MET A 10 8.18 9.37 -5.75
C MET A 10 9.36 9.13 -6.69
N LEU A 11 10.60 9.13 -6.20
CA LEU A 11 11.81 8.85 -7.00
C LEU A 11 11.83 7.40 -7.50
N THR A 12 11.40 6.42 -6.69
CA THR A 12 11.29 5.02 -7.16
C THR A 12 10.22 4.85 -8.23
N LEU A 13 9.08 5.54 -8.11
CA LEU A 13 8.01 5.53 -9.10
C LEU A 13 8.41 6.30 -10.38
N VAL A 14 9.06 7.46 -10.25
CA VAL A 14 9.59 8.28 -11.36
C VAL A 14 10.69 7.55 -12.11
N HIS A 15 11.59 6.84 -11.43
CA HIS A 15 12.61 6.02 -12.08
C HIS A 15 12.03 4.81 -12.83
N ILE A 16 10.89 4.26 -12.38
CA ILE A 16 10.14 3.26 -13.15
C ILE A 16 9.47 3.91 -14.36
N TRP A 17 8.91 5.12 -14.19
CA TRP A 17 8.28 5.91 -15.24
C TRP A 17 9.25 6.35 -16.36
N LEU A 18 10.49 6.75 -16.02
CA LEU A 18 11.53 7.21 -16.95
C LEU A 18 12.21 6.11 -17.76
N ARG A 19 11.95 4.82 -17.47
CA ARG A 19 12.56 3.69 -18.19
C ARG A 19 11.70 3.13 -19.33
N GLU A 20 10.51 3.67 -19.60
CA GLU A 20 9.68 3.23 -20.72
C GLU A 20 9.92 4.11 -21.97
N PRO A 21 10.19 3.53 -23.16
CA PRO A 21 10.32 4.30 -24.40
C PRO A 21 8.96 4.88 -24.80
N THR A 22 8.88 6.21 -24.93
CA THR A 22 7.70 6.94 -25.36
C THR A 22 7.36 6.63 -26.82
N LEU A 23 6.16 6.08 -27.07
CA LEU A 23 5.55 6.05 -28.41
C LEU A 23 4.64 7.29 -28.60
N PRO A 24 4.59 7.92 -29.78
CA PRO A 24 3.93 9.20 -29.98
C PRO A 24 2.42 9.09 -30.29
N GLY A 25 1.65 9.94 -29.61
CA GLY A 25 0.51 10.72 -30.13
C GLY A 25 -0.74 10.01 -30.64
N GLN A 26 -1.89 10.26 -30.00
CA GLN A 26 -3.18 10.35 -30.68
C GLN A 26 -4.06 11.43 -30.05
N SER A 27 -4.58 12.29 -30.92
CA SER A 27 -5.37 13.50 -30.71
C SER A 27 -6.82 13.23 -30.32
N LEU A 28 -7.35 14.04 -29.40
CA LEU A 28 -8.79 14.08 -29.07
C LEU A 28 -9.56 14.92 -30.10
N THR A 29 -10.46 14.29 -30.86
CA THR A 29 -11.50 14.98 -31.63
C THR A 29 -12.82 15.03 -30.84
N LYS A 30 -13.43 16.22 -30.86
CA LYS A 30 -14.72 16.60 -30.27
C LYS A 30 -15.94 15.99 -30.98
N SER A 31 -17.07 16.07 -30.26
CA SER A 31 -18.49 15.99 -30.67
C SER A 31 -19.16 14.63 -30.37
N SER A 32 -20.37 14.52 -29.81
CA SER A 32 -21.55 15.39 -29.92
C SER A 32 -22.53 15.21 -28.74
N SER A 33 -23.31 16.26 -28.49
CA SER A 33 -24.42 16.42 -27.55
C SER A 33 -25.66 15.57 -27.86
N ILE A 34 -26.33 15.04 -26.83
CA ILE A 34 -27.77 14.72 -26.85
C ILE A 34 -28.41 15.22 -25.53
N ALA A 35 -29.52 15.94 -25.66
CA ALA A 35 -30.30 16.60 -24.60
C ALA A 35 -31.21 15.61 -23.82
N PRO A 36 -31.81 16.02 -22.68
CA PRO A 36 -32.09 15.13 -21.53
C PRO A 36 -33.45 14.43 -21.57
N ILE A 37 -33.50 13.17 -21.15
CA ILE A 37 -34.74 12.42 -20.90
C ILE A 37 -35.10 12.55 -19.41
N GLN A 38 -36.14 13.34 -19.13
CA GLN A 38 -36.85 13.35 -17.85
C GLN A 38 -37.74 12.10 -17.75
N LEU A 39 -37.20 10.98 -17.26
CA LEU A 39 -38.02 9.85 -16.81
C LEU A 39 -37.28 8.92 -15.84
N ILE A 40 -36.85 9.44 -14.68
CA ILE A 40 -36.66 8.63 -13.48
C ILE A 40 -37.25 9.43 -12.31
N ARG A 41 -38.57 9.38 -12.17
CA ARG A 41 -39.36 10.14 -11.19
C ARG A 41 -39.55 9.38 -9.86
N GLN A 42 -38.72 8.40 -9.54
CA GLN A 42 -38.78 7.66 -8.28
C GLN A 42 -37.38 7.20 -7.86
N ILE A 43 -36.54 8.14 -7.40
CA ILE A 43 -35.46 7.78 -6.48
C ILE A 43 -36.09 7.91 -5.09
N PRO A 44 -36.30 6.83 -4.33
CA PRO A 44 -36.63 6.98 -2.93
C PRO A 44 -35.52 7.82 -2.29
N THR A 45 -35.90 8.92 -1.64
CA THR A 45 -35.04 9.69 -0.74
C THR A 45 -34.79 8.87 0.52
N SER A 46 -34.15 7.71 0.38
CA SER A 46 -33.33 7.19 1.46
C SER A 46 -31.99 7.89 1.31
N THR A 47 -31.79 8.96 2.07
CA THR A 47 -30.46 9.27 2.59
C THR A 47 -29.88 7.91 3.03
N PRO A 48 -28.71 7.47 2.55
CA PRO A 48 -28.07 6.32 3.15
C PRO A 48 -27.90 6.70 4.62
N GLU A 49 -28.70 6.10 5.49
CA GLU A 49 -28.34 6.02 6.89
C GLU A 49 -26.92 5.46 6.86
N LEU A 50 -25.94 6.24 7.30
CA LEU A 50 -24.64 5.68 7.63
C LEU A 50 -24.94 4.68 8.74
N GLY A 51 -25.21 3.43 8.34
CA GLY A 51 -25.32 2.31 9.25
C GLY A 51 -24.11 2.33 10.15
N GLU A 52 -24.30 1.96 11.42
CA GLU A 52 -23.25 2.00 12.45
C GLU A 52 -21.90 1.61 11.83
N GLN A 53 -20.88 2.45 12.04
CA GLN A 53 -19.55 2.23 11.48
C GLN A 53 -19.01 0.89 11.99
N HIS A 54 -19.27 -0.18 11.24
CA HIS A 54 -18.78 -1.52 11.55
C HIS A 54 -17.27 -1.50 11.28
N HIS A 55 -16.49 -1.29 12.34
CA HIS A 55 -15.05 -1.43 12.27
C HIS A 55 -14.73 -2.92 12.16
N LEU A 56 -14.25 -3.35 10.99
CA LEU A 56 -13.77 -4.73 10.79
C LEU A 56 -12.71 -5.08 11.83
N THR A 57 -12.86 -6.25 12.44
CA THR A 57 -11.82 -6.90 13.24
C THR A 57 -10.62 -7.25 12.36
N TYR A 58 -9.47 -7.53 12.99
CA TYR A 58 -8.28 -7.96 12.25
C TYR A 58 -8.52 -9.23 11.42
N GLN A 59 -9.31 -10.19 11.93
CA GLN A 59 -9.59 -11.43 11.20
C GLN A 59 -10.49 -11.19 10.00
N GLU A 60 -11.48 -10.29 10.12
CA GLU A 60 -12.32 -9.89 9.00
C GLU A 60 -11.50 -9.13 7.94
N TRP A 61 -10.57 -8.26 8.35
CA TRP A 61 -9.61 -7.64 7.42
C TRP A 61 -8.76 -8.67 6.68
N VAL A 62 -8.22 -9.67 7.38
CA VAL A 62 -7.45 -10.76 6.76
C VAL A 62 -8.31 -11.57 5.79
N ALA A 63 -9.56 -11.85 6.15
CA ALA A 63 -10.49 -12.57 5.28
C ALA A 63 -10.84 -11.77 4.01
N LEU A 64 -11.08 -10.46 4.14
CA LEU A 64 -11.32 -9.57 3.01
C LEU A 64 -10.12 -9.55 2.06
N LEU A 65 -8.92 -9.34 2.61
CA LEU A 65 -7.69 -9.31 1.83
C LEU A 65 -7.40 -10.65 1.12
N ARG A 66 -7.71 -11.77 1.77
CA ARG A 66 -7.67 -13.10 1.13
C ARG A 66 -8.57 -13.15 -0.10
N ARG A 67 -9.82 -12.70 0.06
CA ARG A 67 -10.80 -12.72 -1.03
C ARG A 67 -10.36 -11.87 -2.22
N GLU A 68 -9.80 -10.69 -1.97
CA GLU A 68 -9.26 -9.84 -3.03
C GLU A 68 -8.07 -10.49 -3.76
N ALA A 69 -7.20 -11.18 -3.01
CA ALA A 69 -6.06 -11.89 -3.59
C ALA A 69 -6.48 -13.12 -4.41
N GLU A 70 -7.49 -13.88 -3.96
CA GLU A 70 -8.11 -14.98 -4.71
C GLU A 70 -8.66 -14.46 -6.05
N VAL A 71 -9.43 -13.37 -6.02
CA VAL A 71 -9.99 -12.75 -7.23
C VAL A 71 -8.89 -12.25 -8.17
N ALA A 72 -7.79 -11.71 -7.64
CA ALA A 72 -6.64 -11.32 -8.44
C ALA A 72 -5.90 -12.53 -9.06
N ALA A 73 -5.78 -13.64 -8.32
CA ALA A 73 -5.18 -14.88 -8.81
C ALA A 73 -6.02 -15.55 -9.90
N GLU A 74 -7.35 -15.51 -9.77
CA GLU A 74 -8.29 -16.03 -10.77
C GLU A 74 -8.28 -15.19 -12.06
N ASN A 75 -8.41 -13.87 -11.94
CA ASN A 75 -8.52 -12.97 -13.09
C ASN A 75 -7.18 -12.71 -13.79
N LYS A 76 -6.06 -12.94 -13.11
CA LYS A 76 -4.69 -12.73 -13.62
C LYS A 76 -4.51 -11.39 -14.34
N PRO A 77 -4.83 -10.26 -13.69
CA PRO A 77 -4.77 -8.95 -14.33
C PRO A 77 -3.35 -8.66 -14.85
N ALA A 78 -3.27 -8.16 -16.08
CA ALA A 78 -1.99 -7.79 -16.67
C ALA A 78 -1.29 -6.71 -15.83
N ASN A 79 0.04 -6.77 -15.72
CA ASN A 79 0.83 -5.77 -14.99
C ASN A 79 0.38 -5.57 -13.52
N LEU A 80 -0.02 -6.65 -12.83
CA LEU A 80 -0.36 -6.62 -11.41
C LEU A 80 0.83 -6.18 -10.55
N ASN A 81 0.59 -5.28 -9.59
CA ASN A 81 1.53 -4.91 -8.54
C ASN A 81 0.83 -4.99 -7.20
N ILE A 82 1.59 -5.30 -6.15
CA ILE A 82 1.05 -5.45 -4.79
C ILE A 82 1.70 -4.44 -3.86
N LEU A 83 0.89 -3.80 -3.02
CA LEU A 83 1.34 -2.97 -1.92
C LEU A 83 1.16 -3.73 -0.60
N LEU A 84 2.26 -3.96 0.13
CA LEU A 84 2.27 -4.55 1.47
C LEU A 84 2.69 -3.50 2.49
N GLY A 85 1.95 -3.38 3.58
CA GLY A 85 2.34 -2.48 4.65
C GLY A 85 1.28 -2.29 5.72
N ASP A 86 1.36 -1.14 6.36
CA ASP A 86 0.46 -0.71 7.41
C ASP A 86 -0.51 0.39 6.94
N SER A 87 -1.02 1.21 7.87
CA SER A 87 -1.93 2.32 7.56
C SER A 87 -1.39 3.30 6.52
N ILE A 88 -0.06 3.49 6.43
CA ILE A 88 0.53 4.40 5.44
C ILE A 88 0.34 3.86 4.02
N SER A 89 0.47 2.53 3.85
CA SER A 89 0.23 1.88 2.56
C SER A 89 -1.26 1.71 2.27
N LEU A 90 -2.07 1.45 3.30
CA LEU A 90 -3.53 1.31 3.18
C LEU A 90 -4.17 2.57 2.61
N TRP A 91 -3.77 3.75 3.12
CA TRP A 91 -4.32 5.03 2.68
C TRP A 91 -3.58 5.64 1.49
N PHE A 92 -2.73 4.88 0.81
CA PHE A 92 -1.99 5.38 -0.34
C PHE A 92 -2.95 5.70 -1.50
N SER A 93 -2.92 6.93 -1.98
CA SER A 93 -3.80 7.41 -3.05
C SER A 93 -3.54 6.66 -4.35
N PRO A 94 -4.55 5.97 -4.92
CA PRO A 94 -4.40 5.28 -6.21
C PRO A 94 -4.04 6.23 -7.36
N GLN A 95 -4.41 7.51 -7.27
CA GLN A 95 -4.10 8.52 -8.29
C GLN A 95 -2.60 8.86 -8.37
N LEU A 96 -1.84 8.56 -7.31
CA LEU A 96 -0.38 8.72 -7.28
C LEU A 96 0.37 7.47 -7.72
N LEU A 97 -0.34 6.36 -7.95
CA LEU A 97 0.26 5.15 -8.48
C LEU A 97 0.46 5.27 -10.00
N PRO A 98 1.54 4.67 -10.55
CA PRO A 98 1.78 4.64 -11.98
C PRO A 98 0.54 4.19 -12.77
N PRO A 99 0.10 4.99 -13.77
CA PRO A 99 -1.06 4.65 -14.59
C PRO A 99 -0.80 3.43 -15.48
N GLY A 100 -1.87 2.79 -15.97
CA GLY A 100 -1.76 1.63 -16.86
C GLY A 100 -1.27 0.34 -16.19
N LYS A 101 -1.29 0.29 -14.86
CA LYS A 101 -0.94 -0.89 -14.06
C LYS A 101 -2.11 -1.27 -13.16
N ASN A 102 -2.19 -2.56 -12.80
CA ASN A 102 -3.15 -3.05 -11.82
C ASN A 102 -2.52 -3.05 -10.42
N TRP A 103 -3.29 -2.67 -9.41
CA TRP A 103 -2.81 -2.50 -8.05
C TRP A 103 -3.70 -3.25 -7.07
N LEU A 104 -3.08 -4.14 -6.29
CA LEU A 104 -3.72 -4.85 -5.20
C LEU A 104 -3.11 -4.36 -3.89
N ASN A 105 -3.90 -3.68 -3.07
CA ASN A 105 -3.45 -3.16 -1.78
C ASN A 105 -3.74 -4.18 -0.68
N GLN A 106 -2.68 -4.73 -0.10
CA GLN A 106 -2.73 -5.80 0.91
C GLN A 106 -2.22 -5.29 2.27
N ALA A 107 -2.42 -4.00 2.55
CA ALA A 107 -2.03 -3.36 3.80
C ALA A 107 -3.14 -3.41 4.86
N ILE A 108 -2.76 -3.44 6.14
CA ILE A 108 -3.71 -3.39 7.27
C ILE A 108 -3.28 -2.28 8.23
N SER A 109 -4.23 -1.48 8.73
CA SER A 109 -3.91 -0.44 9.72
C SER A 109 -3.29 -1.05 10.99
N GLY A 110 -2.21 -0.45 11.52
CA GLY A 110 -1.53 -0.94 12.72
C GLY A 110 -0.71 -2.24 12.52
N GLU A 111 -0.53 -2.69 11.29
CA GLU A 111 0.22 -3.91 10.95
C GLU A 111 1.68 -3.84 11.43
N THR A 112 2.22 -4.97 11.89
CA THR A 112 3.64 -5.11 12.26
C THR A 112 4.36 -6.00 11.27
N SER A 113 5.69 -5.93 11.21
CA SER A 113 6.51 -6.81 10.36
C SER A 113 6.24 -8.29 10.62
N ARG A 114 6.05 -8.68 11.89
CA ARG A 114 5.64 -10.04 12.28
C ARG A 114 4.22 -10.38 11.85
N GLY A 115 3.29 -9.43 11.92
CA GLY A 115 1.90 -9.62 11.50
C GLY A 115 1.80 -9.84 10.00
N LEU A 116 2.44 -8.97 9.21
CA LEU A 116 2.55 -9.12 7.76
C LEU A 116 3.17 -10.47 7.37
N LEU A 117 4.28 -10.87 8.01
CA LEU A 117 4.94 -12.15 7.73
C LEU A 117 4.00 -13.36 7.87
N LYS A 118 3.07 -13.32 8.84
CA LYS A 118 2.12 -14.42 9.10
C LYS A 118 1.04 -14.58 8.04
N ARG A 119 0.86 -13.60 7.15
CA ARG A 119 -0.22 -13.56 6.17
C ARG A 119 0.27 -13.34 4.74
N LEU A 120 1.55 -13.59 4.48
CA LEU A 120 2.05 -13.52 3.10
C LEU A 120 1.39 -14.57 2.20
N GLU A 121 0.99 -15.71 2.78
CA GLU A 121 0.30 -16.80 2.08
C GLU A 121 -1.01 -16.38 1.39
N LEU A 122 -1.62 -15.27 1.82
CA LEU A 122 -2.90 -14.81 1.27
C LEU A 122 -2.85 -14.55 -0.23
N PHE A 123 -1.68 -14.21 -0.79
CA PHE A 123 -1.51 -13.85 -2.19
C PHE A 123 -0.49 -14.73 -2.91
N ASP A 124 -0.16 -15.92 -2.39
CA ASP A 124 0.82 -16.84 -2.98
C ASP A 124 0.49 -17.19 -4.45
N GLU A 125 -0.80 -17.37 -4.75
CA GLU A 125 -1.28 -17.74 -6.09
C GLU A 125 -1.31 -16.56 -7.10
N THR A 126 -1.01 -15.35 -6.64
CA THR A 126 -0.94 -14.17 -7.52
C THR A 126 0.37 -14.14 -8.32
N GLN A 127 0.36 -13.46 -9.47
CA GLN A 127 1.55 -13.32 -10.33
C GLN A 127 1.96 -11.85 -10.54
N PRO A 128 2.35 -11.14 -9.47
CA PRO A 128 2.69 -9.73 -9.55
C PRO A 128 4.01 -9.47 -10.31
N LYS A 129 4.09 -8.35 -11.01
CA LYS A 129 5.33 -7.84 -11.59
C LYS A 129 6.22 -7.18 -10.53
N VAL A 130 5.61 -6.44 -9.61
CA VAL A 130 6.30 -5.76 -8.51
C VAL A 130 5.55 -5.93 -7.20
N ILE A 131 6.25 -6.23 -6.12
CA ILE A 131 5.74 -6.18 -4.75
C ILE A 131 6.49 -5.10 -4.00
N PHE A 132 5.75 -4.13 -3.48
CA PHE A 132 6.27 -3.06 -2.62
C PHE A 132 6.00 -3.42 -1.17
N VAL A 133 7.02 -3.31 -0.31
CA VAL A 133 6.89 -3.58 1.12
C VAL A 133 7.33 -2.37 1.91
N MET A 134 6.44 -1.80 2.70
CA MET A 134 6.76 -0.75 3.67
C MET A 134 6.13 -1.11 5.02
N ILE A 135 6.95 -1.61 5.93
CA ILE A 135 6.49 -2.07 7.25
C ILE A 135 7.57 -1.83 8.31
N GLY A 136 7.18 -1.50 9.53
CA GLY A 136 8.11 -1.45 10.67
C GLY A 136 7.88 -0.31 11.66
N ILE A 137 7.12 0.73 11.31
CA ILE A 137 6.87 1.83 12.26
C ILE A 137 6.04 1.36 13.47
N ASN A 138 5.08 0.47 13.25
CA ASN A 138 4.29 -0.11 14.35
C ASN A 138 5.11 -1.07 15.22
N ASP A 139 6.15 -1.71 14.66
CA ASP A 139 7.08 -2.51 15.45
C ASP A 139 7.86 -1.62 16.43
N LEU A 140 8.33 -0.47 15.95
CA LEU A 140 9.01 0.52 16.77
C LEU A 140 8.08 1.09 17.84
N LEU A 141 6.83 1.41 17.47
CA LEU A 141 5.80 1.91 18.40
C LEU A 141 5.42 0.90 19.48
N ARG A 142 5.51 -0.40 19.18
CA ARG A 142 5.29 -1.50 20.12
C ARG A 142 6.57 -1.91 20.89
N GLY A 143 7.68 -1.21 20.67
CA GLY A 143 8.92 -1.42 21.41
C GLY A 143 9.72 -2.67 21.01
N PHE A 144 9.51 -3.22 19.81
CA PHE A 144 10.33 -4.34 19.34
C PHE A 144 11.80 -3.94 19.15
N LYS A 145 12.70 -4.92 19.30
CA LYS A 145 14.13 -4.76 19.09
C LYS A 145 14.44 -4.58 17.59
N ASP A 146 15.44 -3.77 17.28
CA ASP A 146 15.87 -3.49 15.90
C ASP A 146 16.22 -4.77 15.14
N ASP A 147 16.91 -5.71 15.80
CA ASP A 147 17.26 -7.01 15.21
C ASP A 147 16.03 -7.84 14.84
N THR A 148 14.97 -7.79 15.66
CA THR A 148 13.71 -8.48 15.36
C THR A 148 13.06 -7.91 14.10
N ILE A 149 13.08 -6.59 13.93
CA ILE A 149 12.52 -5.92 12.74
C ILE A 149 13.31 -6.33 11.49
N VAL A 150 14.64 -6.27 11.56
CA VAL A 150 15.53 -6.67 10.44
C VAL A 150 15.35 -8.15 10.09
N VAL A 151 15.29 -9.04 11.10
CA VAL A 151 15.04 -10.47 10.86
C VAL A 151 13.70 -10.69 10.19
N ASN A 152 12.63 -10.01 10.64
CA ASN A 152 11.32 -10.12 10.00
C ASN A 152 11.35 -9.62 8.55
N HIS A 153 12.03 -8.50 8.26
CA HIS A 153 12.24 -8.04 6.87
C HIS A 153 12.95 -9.09 6.02
N LEU A 154 14.03 -9.68 6.53
CA LEU A 154 14.76 -10.75 5.82
C LEU A 154 13.88 -11.98 5.56
N LEU A 155 13.05 -12.38 6.53
CA LEU A 155 12.11 -13.49 6.37
C LEU A 155 11.03 -13.18 5.34
N ILE A 156 10.47 -11.95 5.34
CA ILE A 156 9.51 -11.50 4.33
C ILE A 156 10.16 -11.55 2.95
N ILE A 157 11.36 -10.99 2.78
CA ILE A 157 12.08 -10.99 1.49
C ILE A 157 12.32 -12.43 1.01
N ARG A 158 12.80 -13.32 1.89
CA ARG A 158 13.06 -14.72 1.54
C ARG A 158 11.78 -15.44 1.12
N TYR A 159 10.70 -15.24 1.85
CA TYR A 159 9.40 -15.81 1.52
C TYR A 159 8.95 -15.35 0.13
N LEU A 160 8.91 -14.03 -0.10
CA LEU A 160 8.45 -13.44 -1.36
C LEU A 160 9.31 -13.88 -2.55
N ARG A 161 10.64 -13.97 -2.40
CA ARG A 161 11.53 -14.46 -3.48
C ARG A 161 11.30 -15.93 -3.81
N ARG A 162 10.96 -16.74 -2.81
CA ARG A 162 10.70 -18.17 -2.99
C ARG A 162 9.38 -18.38 -3.73
N LEU A 163 8.31 -17.68 -3.31
CA LEU A 163 6.98 -17.85 -3.87
C LEU A 163 6.80 -17.12 -5.21
N HIS A 164 7.45 -15.96 -5.37
CA HIS A 164 7.37 -15.14 -6.59
C HIS A 164 8.76 -14.89 -7.20
N PRO A 165 9.43 -15.93 -7.76
CA PRO A 165 10.82 -15.85 -8.21
C PRO A 165 11.05 -14.87 -9.37
N GLN A 166 10.00 -14.55 -10.15
CA GLN A 166 10.08 -13.60 -11.27
C GLN A 166 9.68 -12.17 -10.88
N THR A 167 9.25 -11.95 -9.64
CA THR A 167 8.72 -10.67 -9.20
C THR A 167 9.83 -9.77 -8.67
N ARG A 168 9.78 -8.49 -9.06
CA ARG A 168 10.65 -7.48 -8.47
C ARG A 168 10.14 -7.12 -7.07
N ILE A 169 10.94 -7.35 -6.05
CA ILE A 169 10.62 -6.95 -4.68
C ILE A 169 11.30 -5.62 -4.36
N VAL A 170 10.50 -4.63 -3.94
CA VAL A 170 10.95 -3.30 -3.54
C VAL A 170 10.68 -3.13 -2.04
N ILE A 171 11.75 -3.17 -1.25
CA ILE A 171 11.69 -2.88 0.17
C ILE A 171 11.88 -1.38 0.37
N GLN A 172 10.89 -0.75 0.99
CA GLN A 172 10.92 0.67 1.28
C GLN A 172 11.41 0.89 2.70
N SER A 173 12.24 1.92 2.86
CA SER A 173 12.69 2.40 4.16
C SER A 173 11.50 2.70 5.07
N ILE A 174 11.65 2.39 6.37
CA ILE A 174 10.74 2.90 7.39
C ILE A 174 10.84 4.43 7.36
N LEU A 175 9.70 5.12 7.24
CA LEU A 175 9.68 6.57 7.10
C LEU A 175 10.06 7.26 8.41
N PRO A 176 10.86 8.33 8.37
CA PRO A 176 11.04 9.20 9.51
C PRO A 176 9.73 9.92 9.85
N HIS A 177 9.54 10.24 11.12
CA HIS A 177 8.36 10.99 11.57
C HIS A 177 8.72 12.46 11.85
N SER A 178 7.71 13.32 11.81
CA SER A 178 7.83 14.77 12.02
C SER A 178 7.91 15.18 13.50
N GLY A 179 8.05 14.21 14.41
CA GLY A 179 8.17 14.44 15.85
C GLY A 179 7.00 15.25 16.40
N ALA A 180 7.32 16.44 16.95
CA ALA A 180 6.35 17.32 17.59
C ALA A 180 5.28 17.87 16.65
N LYS A 181 5.47 17.77 15.33
CA LYS A 181 4.53 18.26 14.32
C LYS A 181 3.52 17.18 13.87
N ALA A 182 3.59 15.97 14.42
CA ALA A 182 2.62 14.92 14.11
C ALA A 182 1.27 15.23 14.78
N THR A 183 0.18 15.13 14.03
CA THR A 183 -1.19 15.44 14.47
C THR A 183 -2.01 14.20 14.85
N TRP A 184 -1.40 13.01 14.82
CA TRP A 184 -2.09 11.74 15.01
C TRP A 184 -2.15 11.26 16.48
N GLU A 185 -3.06 10.34 16.80
CA GLU A 185 -3.10 9.66 18.09
C GLU A 185 -1.87 8.75 18.26
N GLY A 186 -1.19 8.85 19.42
CA GLY A 186 0.07 8.13 19.66
C GLY A 186 1.34 8.91 19.30
N ARG A 187 1.23 10.23 19.03
CA ARG A 187 2.37 11.16 18.90
C ARG A 187 3.43 10.98 19.99
N ASP A 188 3.02 10.82 21.25
CA ASP A 188 3.97 10.72 22.37
C ASP A 188 4.85 9.47 22.30
N ARG A 189 4.33 8.38 21.71
CA ARG A 189 5.10 7.17 21.45
C ARG A 189 6.07 7.36 20.29
N LEU A 190 5.65 8.08 19.23
CA LEU A 190 6.55 8.46 18.15
C LEU A 190 7.68 9.37 18.64
N LEU A 191 7.41 10.34 19.51
CA LEU A 191 8.43 11.25 20.06
C LEU A 191 9.56 10.52 20.78
N LYS A 192 9.29 9.32 21.32
CA LYS A 192 10.28 8.47 21.99
C LYS A 192 11.15 7.66 21.03
N ILE A 193 10.87 7.69 19.72
CA ILE A 193 11.60 6.95 18.70
C ILE A 193 12.49 7.96 17.95
N PRO A 194 13.81 8.00 18.17
CA PRO A 194 14.67 8.91 17.42
C PRO A 194 14.71 8.54 15.93
N ASN A 195 14.60 9.51 15.04
CA ASN A 195 14.77 9.27 13.58
C ASN A 195 16.14 8.64 13.24
N GLN A 196 17.17 8.84 14.06
CA GLN A 196 18.47 8.16 13.92
C GLN A 196 18.35 6.63 14.09
N ARG A 197 17.47 6.15 14.97
CA ARG A 197 17.20 4.72 15.14
C ARG A 197 16.58 4.13 13.87
N ILE A 198 15.60 4.82 13.29
CA ILE A 198 14.98 4.45 12.01
C ILE A 198 16.04 4.38 10.91
N GLN A 199 16.91 5.40 10.79
CA GLN A 199 17.99 5.41 9.82
C GLN A 199 18.98 4.25 10.02
N LYS A 200 19.30 3.89 11.26
CA LYS A 200 20.17 2.75 11.57
C LYS A 200 19.56 1.44 11.10
N ILE A 201 18.26 1.23 11.30
CA ILE A 201 17.55 0.04 10.82
C ILE A 201 17.54 0.01 9.29
N ASN A 202 17.20 1.12 8.63
CA ASN A 202 17.11 1.19 7.16
C ASN A 202 18.45 0.96 6.42
N ARG A 203 19.59 0.99 7.13
CA ARG A 203 20.92 0.73 6.57
C ARG A 203 21.38 -0.73 6.71
N ARG A 204 20.58 -1.58 7.35
CA ARG A 204 20.87 -3.00 7.60
C ARG A 204 20.09 -3.89 6.66
#